data_AF-A0A661R079-F1
#
_entry.id   AF-A0A661R079-F1
#
_cell.length_a   1.000
_cell.length_b   1.000
_cell.length_c   1.000
_cell.angle_alpha   90.00
_cell.angle_beta   90.00
_cell.angle_gamma   90.00
#
_symmetry.space_group_name_H-M   'P 1'
#
loop_
_entity.id
_entity.type
_entity.pdbx_description
1 polymer ?
#
loop_
_entity_poly.entity_id
_entity_poly.type
_entity_poly.pdbx_seq_one_letter_code
_entity_poly.pdbx_strand_id
1 'polypeptide(L)'
;MKSFRELVKENRSCRRFDNGHKIELQTLEGLVDLARHCASAGNKQPLKYILSTSGQKNAEIFSCLGWAAYLTDWKGPKKEEQPT
;
A
#
# COMPACT_ATOMS: atom_id res chain seq x y z
N MET A 1 19.31 -15.57 0.07
CA MET A 1 18.26 -14.97 0.92
C MET A 1 18.68 -13.54 1.23
N LYS A 2 17.81 -12.54 1.09
CA LYS A 2 18.18 -11.15 1.42
C LYS A 2 18.32 -11.01 2.93
N SER A 3 19.32 -10.27 3.38
CA SER A 3 19.47 -9.85 4.77
C SER A 3 18.40 -8.82 5.14
N PHE A 4 18.12 -8.66 6.44
CA PHE A 4 17.21 -7.62 6.91
C PHE A 4 17.65 -6.21 6.48
N ARG A 5 18.96 -5.95 6.49
CA ARG A 5 19.53 -4.66 6.05
C ARG A 5 19.24 -4.38 4.58
N GLU A 6 19.29 -5.40 3.71
CA GLU A 6 18.96 -5.25 2.29
C GLU A 6 17.47 -4.99 2.09
N LEU A 7 16.60 -5.74 2.77
CA LEU A 7 15.15 -5.52 2.72
C LEU A 7 14.77 -4.09 3.13
N VAL A 8 15.38 -3.57 4.20
CA VAL A 8 15.13 -2.19 4.66
C VAL A 8 15.57 -1.15 3.62
N LYS A 9 16.72 -1.37 2.94
CA LYS A 9 17.20 -0.45 1.89
C LYS A 9 16.29 -0.44 0.66
N GLU A 10 15.78 -1.60 0.29
CA GLU A 10 14.91 -1.75 -0.88
C GLU A 10 13.49 -1.27 -0.64
N ASN A 11 13.04 -1.19 0.62
CA ASN A 11 11.72 -0.66 0.97
C ASN A 11 11.64 0.86 0.73
N ARG A 12 11.32 1.23 -0.51
CA ARG A 12 11.12 2.61 -0.97
C ARG A 12 9.64 2.87 -1.21
N SER A 13 9.22 4.11 -0.95
CA SER A 13 7.87 4.55 -1.31
C SER A 13 7.68 4.52 -2.83
N CYS A 14 6.93 3.54 -3.31
CA CYS A 14 6.51 3.46 -4.71
C CYS A 14 5.27 4.32 -4.94
N ARG A 15 5.20 4.99 -6.09
CA ARG A 15 4.05 5.84 -6.48
C ARG A 15 3.58 5.60 -7.92
N ARG A 16 4.10 4.54 -8.54
CA ARG A 16 3.75 4.04 -9.88
C ARG A 16 3.77 2.53 -9.79
N PHE A 17 2.73 1.89 -10.31
CA PHE A 17 2.45 0.46 -10.20
C PHE A 17 2.05 -0.08 -11.57
N ASP A 18 2.18 -1.38 -11.78
CA ASP A 18 1.57 -2.00 -12.96
C ASP A 18 0.07 -2.21 -12.70
N ASN A 19 -0.78 -1.39 -13.34
CA ASN A 19 -2.24 -1.50 -13.18
C ASN A 19 -2.81 -2.84 -13.67
N GLY A 20 -2.09 -3.57 -14.52
CA GLY A 20 -2.48 -4.92 -14.96
C GLY A 20 -2.28 -5.99 -13.89
N HIS A 21 -1.50 -5.71 -12.85
CA HIS A 21 -1.15 -6.67 -11.82
C HIS A 21 -2.11 -6.60 -10.62
N LYS A 22 -3.08 -7.52 -10.60
CA LYS A 22 -4.05 -7.65 -9.50
C LYS A 22 -3.44 -8.29 -8.26
N ILE A 23 -3.80 -7.75 -7.10
CA ILE A 23 -3.46 -8.33 -5.80
C ILE A 23 -4.65 -9.12 -5.29
N GLU A 24 -4.41 -10.39 -4.97
CA GLU A 24 -5.41 -11.26 -4.36
C GLU A 24 -5.70 -10.84 -2.91
N LEU A 25 -6.96 -11.00 -2.48
CA LEU A 25 -7.38 -10.61 -1.12
C LEU A 25 -6.52 -11.30 -0.05
N GLN A 26 -6.16 -12.56 -0.26
CA GLN A 26 -5.31 -13.35 0.64
C GLN A 26 -3.92 -12.74 0.84
N THR A 27 -3.39 -12.05 -0.17
CA THR A 27 -2.13 -11.31 -0.03
C THR A 27 -2.30 -10.19 1.00
N LEU A 28 -3.40 -9.43 0.93
CA LEU A 28 -3.67 -8.35 1.87
C LEU A 28 -3.95 -8.87 3.28
N GLU A 29 -4.67 -10.00 3.39
CA GLU A 29 -4.89 -10.68 4.67
C GLU A 29 -3.56 -11.10 5.32
N GLY A 30 -2.64 -11.69 4.55
CA GLY A 30 -1.30 -12.04 5.01
C GLY A 30 -0.49 -10.82 5.49
N LEU A 31 -0.61 -9.67 4.81
CA LEU A 31 0.03 -8.43 5.26
C LEU A 31 -0.54 -7.91 6.59
N VAL A 32 -1.85 -7.99 6.79
CA VAL A 32 -2.49 -7.64 8.07
C VAL A 32 -2.10 -8.62 9.17
N ASP A 33 -1.97 -9.91 8.85
CA ASP A 33 -1.49 -10.93 9.77
C ASP A 33 -0.06 -10.66 10.25
N LEU A 34 0.83 -10.17 9.38
CA LEU A 34 2.15 -9.69 9.82
C LEU A 34 2.03 -8.45 10.73
N ALA A 35 1.18 -7.49 10.37
CA ALA A 35 1.04 -6.24 11.11
C ALA A 35 0.54 -6.43 12.55
N ARG A 36 -0.34 -7.40 12.81
CA ARG A 36 -0.85 -7.70 14.18
C ARG A 36 0.22 -8.24 15.13
N HIS A 37 1.36 -8.71 14.61
CA HIS A 37 2.49 -9.14 15.44
C HIS A 37 3.43 -8.00 15.84
N CYS A 38 3.19 -6.79 15.34
CA CYS A 38 3.99 -5.62 15.68
C CYS A 38 3.66 -5.09 17.10
N ALA A 39 4.65 -4.47 17.75
CA ALA A 39 4.47 -3.88 19.07
C ALA A 39 3.35 -2.83 19.07
N SER A 40 2.51 -2.87 20.11
CA SER A 40 1.45 -1.88 20.35
C SER A 40 1.60 -1.32 21.75
N ALA A 41 1.50 0.00 21.90
CA ALA A 41 1.54 0.65 23.21
C ALA A 41 0.47 0.07 24.15
N GLY A 42 0.90 -0.42 25.31
CA GLY A 42 0.04 -1.11 26.28
C GLY A 42 -0.69 -2.33 25.72
N ASN A 43 -0.17 -2.95 24.65
CA ASN A 43 -0.79 -4.05 23.91
C ASN A 43 -2.23 -3.81 23.43
N LYS A 44 -2.64 -2.54 23.29
CA LYS A 44 -4.04 -2.17 23.00
C LYS A 44 -4.56 -2.62 21.64
N GLN A 45 -3.67 -2.78 20.66
CA GLN A 45 -4.00 -3.16 19.28
C GLN A 45 -5.18 -2.34 18.70
N PRO A 46 -5.11 -0.99 18.74
CA PRO A 46 -6.27 -0.14 18.42
C PRO A 46 -6.54 -0.04 16.91
N LEU A 47 -5.56 -0.39 16.07
CA LEU A 47 -5.65 -0.24 14.63
C LEU A 47 -6.66 -1.23 14.04
N LYS A 48 -7.45 -0.75 13.07
CA LYS A 48 -8.33 -1.55 12.22
C LYS A 48 -7.92 -1.33 10.77
N TYR A 49 -8.01 -2.39 9.98
CA TYR A 49 -7.64 -2.37 8.56
C TYR A 49 -8.87 -2.68 7.72
N ILE A 50 -9.07 -1.90 6.66
CA ILE A 50 -10.09 -2.17 5.63
C ILE A 50 -9.35 -2.68 4.40
N LEU A 51 -9.67 -3.90 3.98
CA LEU A 51 -9.08 -4.51 2.79
C LEU A 51 -9.92 -4.20 1.56
N SER A 52 -9.26 -3.91 0.44
CA SER A 52 -9.93 -3.60 -0.83
C SER A 52 -9.13 -4.12 -2.01
N THR A 53 -9.77 -4.95 -2.82
CA THR A 53 -9.30 -5.45 -4.12
C THR A 53 -10.32 -5.20 -5.23
N SER A 54 -11.44 -4.54 -4.89
CA SER A 54 -12.49 -4.19 -5.84
C SER A 54 -12.08 -2.96 -6.63
N GLY A 55 -12.12 -3.02 -7.96
CA GLY A 55 -11.80 -1.88 -8.82
C GLY A 55 -12.67 -0.65 -8.54
N GLN A 56 -13.96 -0.84 -8.21
CA GLN A 56 -14.84 0.27 -7.82
C GLN A 56 -14.36 0.91 -6.51
N LYS A 57 -14.10 0.10 -5.49
CA LYS A 57 -13.67 0.61 -4.18
C LYS A 57 -12.29 1.26 -4.23
N ASN A 58 -11.39 0.69 -5.04
CA ASN A 58 -10.06 1.23 -5.28
C ASN A 58 -10.12 2.58 -6.00
N ALA A 59 -11.05 2.77 -6.95
CA ALA A 59 -11.27 4.06 -7.59
C ALA A 59 -11.79 5.12 -6.61
N GLU A 60 -12.75 4.77 -5.74
CA GLU A 60 -13.22 5.66 -4.67
C GLU A 60 -12.06 6.09 -3.77
N ILE A 61 -11.26 5.14 -3.28
CA ILE A 61 -10.11 5.42 -2.41
C ILE A 61 -9.08 6.29 -3.14
N PHE A 62 -8.72 5.94 -4.38
CA PHE A 62 -7.71 6.65 -5.16
C PHE A 62 -8.07 8.12 -5.38
N SER A 63 -9.35 8.43 -5.58
CA SER A 63 -9.84 9.81 -5.75
C SER A 63 -9.57 10.72 -4.55
N CYS A 64 -9.38 10.14 -3.37
CA CYS A 64 -9.09 10.84 -2.13
C CYS A 64 -7.59 11.01 -1.86
N LEU A 65 -6.70 10.42 -2.67
CA LEU A 65 -5.26 10.39 -2.42
C LEU A 65 -4.54 11.61 -3.02
N GLY A 66 -3.65 12.21 -2.23
CA GLY A 66 -2.65 13.17 -2.71
C GLY A 66 -1.31 12.51 -3.03
N TRP A 67 -0.56 13.04 -4.00
CA TRP A 67 0.67 12.45 -4.50
C TRP A 67 1.84 13.43 -4.51
N ALA A 68 3.01 12.97 -4.04
CA ALA A 68 4.32 13.63 -4.08
C ALA A 68 4.29 15.17 -4.07
N ALA A 69 3.92 15.76 -2.93
CA ALA A 69 3.66 17.19 -2.77
C ALA A 69 4.75 18.15 -3.31
N TYR A 70 6.01 17.72 -3.37
CA TYR A 70 7.11 18.53 -3.90
C TYR A 70 7.24 18.51 -5.43
N LEU A 71 6.56 17.59 -6.13
CA LEU A 71 6.53 17.53 -7.59
C LEU A 71 5.30 18.31 -8.08
N THR A 72 5.41 19.64 -8.12
CA THR A 72 4.28 20.55 -8.41
C THR A 72 3.59 20.29 -9.76
N ASP A 73 4.37 19.82 -10.74
CA ASP A 73 3.90 19.57 -12.10
C ASP A 73 3.37 18.14 -12.29
N TRP A 74 3.56 17.26 -11.31
CA TRP A 74 3.11 15.88 -11.39
C TRP A 74 1.85 15.67 -10.53
N LYS A 75 0.72 15.40 -11.18
CA LYS A 75 -0.58 15.22 -10.49
C LYS A 75 -0.79 13.85 -9.86
N GLY A 76 0.20 12.95 -9.96
CA GLY A 76 0.10 11.56 -9.53
C GLY A 76 0.14 10.58 -10.71
N PRO A 77 0.03 9.27 -10.43
CA PRO A 77 0.10 8.24 -11.46
C PRO A 77 -1.11 8.30 -12.40
N LYS A 78 -0.83 8.21 -13.69
CA LYS A 78 -1.84 7.98 -14.75
C LYS A 78 -2.43 6.58 -14.61
N LYS A 79 -3.58 6.32 -15.24
CA LYS A 79 -4.40 5.12 -15.01
C LYS A 79 -3.62 3.80 -15.11
N GLU A 80 -2.76 3.68 -16.10
CA GLU A 80 -1.88 2.50 -16.31
C GLU A 80 -0.79 2.34 -15.24
N GLU A 81 -0.49 3.40 -14.49
CA GLU A 81 0.48 3.43 -13.39
C GLU A 81 -0.19 3.39 -12.00
N GLN A 82 -1.52 3.31 -11.93
CA GLN A 82 -2.27 3.24 -10.67
C GLN A 82 -2.30 1.80 -10.13
N PRO A 83 -2.34 1.61 -8.80
CA PRO A 83 -2.60 0.28 -8.24
C PRO A 83 -4.01 -0.20 -8.62
N THR A 84 -4.21 -1.51 -8.74
CA THR A 84 -5.51 -2.14 -9.02
C THR A 84 -5.98 -3.05 -7.90
#